data_AF-A0A1G3ZMW8-F1
#
_entry.id   AF-A0A1G3ZMW8-F1
#
_cell.length_a   1.000
_cell.length_b   1.000
_cell.length_c   1.000
_cell.angle_alpha   90.00
_cell.angle_beta   90.00
_cell.angle_gamma   90.00
#
_symmetry.space_group_name_H-M   'P 1'
#
loop_
_entity.id
_entity.type
_entity.pdbx_description
1 polymer ?
#
loop_
_entity_poly.entity_id
_entity_poly.type
_entity_poly.pdbx_seq_one_letter_code
_entity_poly.pdbx_strand_id
1 'polypeptide(L)'
;MSGQVPIIDVALNYNLLWFYPIVWLFKLFGPSYTLLRIFFFTLATITSMLSFSIVWMTTRRTWLALLTGILVLILPGQLFRNYMAFIVVLNMTTFLKAAIPPCQTEKRRLLWMTAAGLSLGLAFLVRIDLGFFLSIILLGLILIYPAAAAFPTSPLSPPTTIRSVGRITTLRKRLLKSLTFLVLVVAGVMALHLPVYYDAVKRGFAPQFLEQYKQWPKMISCQGITLLNHALKESSSLLPLNHLITPSIENSKESTPQQSSSNSACSISSLFSSSIFHLPSSTAVEASPTSHLPPPTSLWLPSSISYLPSPAATAASPAAVGVSSVAAATPTAYSVQPITSIRPVGQSVTPPPKKTTLARRSFISSDIRERMMALNLYLPIPCSLLLALLALIFLVIGSQSKQRGLILLTCLGTSLTLFPQYFFWRPDMVHLSEFMVPMTITLLIASTFALELWLCTGNLLRIFLSIFLLFAGAELLLYYINGCQSQSTGGIAISQGRNLEFKAANGVHVKLAPHELEEVQAIYQSVVTHSQPGEYVVCYPYNPEINFMTDRPSYRRDLYIDDITAPKNFNQAAIKEIETYHPAVIVITDWPINGTEQSRFSQWAAETYHYIQNHYTADYQKGIIHVFVRPDK
;
A
#
# COMPACT_ATOMS: atom_id res chain seq x y z
N MET A 1 -21.29 -4.89 -9.48
CA MET A 1 -20.71 -4.21 -10.67
C MET A 1 -21.73 -4.26 -11.79
N SER A 2 -22.03 -3.13 -12.41
CA SER A 2 -23.01 -2.99 -13.49
C SER A 2 -22.46 -3.45 -14.85
N GLY A 3 -21.75 -4.59 -14.89
CA GLY A 3 -21.12 -5.13 -16.11
C GLY A 3 -19.67 -4.70 -16.38
N GLN A 4 -19.10 -3.82 -15.57
CA GLN A 4 -17.71 -3.33 -15.72
C GLN A 4 -16.68 -4.44 -15.77
N VAL A 5 -15.67 -4.29 -16.62
CA VAL A 5 -14.54 -5.20 -16.80
C VAL A 5 -13.35 -4.71 -15.96
N PRO A 6 -12.84 -5.51 -14.99
CA PRO A 6 -11.69 -5.15 -14.17
C PRO A 6 -10.48 -4.80 -15.01
N ILE A 7 -9.64 -3.88 -14.50
CA ILE A 7 -8.37 -3.43 -15.12
C ILE A 7 -8.59 -2.57 -16.39
N ILE A 8 -9.63 -2.85 -17.17
CA ILE A 8 -9.99 -2.08 -18.37
C ILE A 8 -10.83 -0.87 -17.98
N ASP A 9 -11.96 -1.09 -17.31
CA ASP A 9 -12.93 -0.02 -17.00
C ASP A 9 -12.65 0.65 -15.65
N VAL A 10 -11.74 0.10 -14.87
CA VAL A 10 -11.40 0.54 -13.51
C VAL A 10 -9.90 0.42 -13.32
N ALA A 11 -9.24 1.55 -13.07
CA ALA A 11 -7.85 1.60 -12.65
C ALA A 11 -7.74 1.12 -11.20
N LEU A 12 -7.16 -0.08 -11.00
CA LEU A 12 -7.18 -0.73 -9.70
C LEU A 12 -5.89 -0.53 -8.90
N ASN A 13 -4.75 -0.25 -9.55
CA ASN A 13 -3.40 -0.18 -8.95
C ASN A 13 -2.96 -1.39 -8.09
N TYR A 14 -3.86 -2.36 -7.91
CA TYR A 14 -3.76 -3.61 -7.20
C TYR A 14 -4.32 -4.73 -8.09
N ASN A 15 -4.07 -5.97 -7.69
CA ASN A 15 -4.58 -7.13 -8.41
C ASN A 15 -5.98 -7.54 -7.88
N LEU A 16 -6.63 -8.47 -8.58
CA LEU A 16 -8.07 -8.71 -8.52
C LEU A 16 -8.59 -9.10 -7.12
N LEU A 17 -7.85 -9.90 -6.36
CA LEU A 17 -8.26 -10.32 -5.02
C LEU A 17 -8.13 -9.22 -3.96
N TRP A 18 -7.63 -8.03 -4.30
CA TRP A 18 -7.72 -6.89 -3.41
C TRP A 18 -9.17 -6.41 -3.22
N PHE A 19 -10.00 -6.47 -4.27
CA PHE A 19 -11.38 -5.95 -4.24
C PHE A 19 -12.46 -7.01 -4.51
N TYR A 20 -12.13 -8.16 -5.12
CA TYR A 20 -13.10 -9.23 -5.37
C TYR A 20 -13.86 -9.68 -4.11
N PRO A 21 -13.20 -9.86 -2.94
CA PRO A 21 -13.93 -10.21 -1.71
C PRO A 21 -14.96 -9.16 -1.31
N ILE A 22 -14.61 -7.87 -1.44
CA ILE A 22 -15.51 -6.75 -1.12
C ILE A 22 -16.69 -6.70 -2.11
N VAL A 23 -16.41 -6.85 -3.40
CA VAL A 23 -17.44 -6.87 -4.45
C VAL A 23 -18.39 -8.05 -4.28
N TRP A 24 -17.87 -9.21 -3.89
CA TRP A 24 -18.67 -10.37 -3.57
C TRP A 24 -19.57 -10.14 -2.35
N LEU A 25 -19.02 -9.55 -1.28
CA LEU A 25 -19.80 -9.13 -0.11
C LEU A 25 -20.92 -8.15 -0.50
N PHE A 26 -20.63 -7.14 -1.32
CA PHE A 26 -21.65 -6.19 -1.79
C PHE A 26 -22.68 -6.83 -2.72
N LYS A 27 -22.32 -7.88 -3.45
CA LYS A 27 -23.29 -8.63 -4.27
C LYS A 27 -24.29 -9.40 -3.39
N LEU A 28 -23.85 -9.89 -2.23
CA LEU A 28 -24.68 -10.68 -1.32
C LEU A 28 -25.56 -9.80 -0.42
N PHE A 29 -25.02 -8.69 0.09
CA PHE A 29 -25.67 -7.89 1.14
C PHE A 29 -26.02 -6.46 0.71
N GLY A 30 -25.69 -6.10 -0.54
CA GLY A 30 -25.72 -4.72 -1.00
C GLY A 30 -24.47 -3.92 -0.58
N PRO A 31 -24.22 -2.77 -1.24
CA PRO A 31 -23.13 -1.87 -0.84
C PRO A 31 -23.39 -1.31 0.56
N SER A 32 -22.51 -1.62 1.51
CA SER A 32 -22.62 -1.14 2.89
C SER A 32 -21.25 -0.83 3.46
N TYR A 33 -21.08 0.40 3.93
CA TYR A 33 -19.84 0.82 4.56
C TYR A 33 -19.59 0.09 5.90
N THR A 34 -20.66 -0.26 6.63
CA THR A 34 -20.57 -1.10 7.82
C THR A 34 -19.99 -2.48 7.48
N LEU A 35 -20.43 -3.08 6.37
CA LEU A 35 -19.90 -4.37 5.91
C LEU A 35 -18.42 -4.28 5.54
N LEU A 36 -18.02 -3.19 4.88
CA LEU A 36 -16.62 -2.92 4.55
C LEU A 36 -15.76 -2.81 5.83
N ARG A 37 -16.26 -2.10 6.86
CA ARG A 37 -15.59 -2.01 8.18
C ARG A 37 -15.47 -3.36 8.85
N ILE A 38 -16.53 -4.15 8.88
CA ILE A 38 -16.52 -5.51 9.45
C ILE A 38 -15.47 -6.36 8.74
N PHE A 39 -15.38 -6.30 7.42
CA PHE A 39 -14.39 -7.02 6.64
C PHE A 39 -12.96 -6.64 7.04
N PHE A 40 -12.62 -5.35 7.06
CA PHE A 40 -11.28 -4.91 7.46
C PHE A 40 -10.97 -5.22 8.93
N PHE A 41 -11.91 -5.04 9.86
CA PHE A 41 -11.68 -5.43 11.26
C PHE A 41 -11.49 -6.94 11.42
N THR A 42 -12.19 -7.75 10.63
CA THR A 42 -11.98 -9.20 10.60
C THR A 42 -10.56 -9.54 10.16
N LEU A 43 -10.04 -8.89 9.10
CA LEU A 43 -8.65 -9.07 8.67
C LEU A 43 -7.65 -8.65 9.75
N ALA A 44 -7.90 -7.54 10.44
CA ALA A 44 -7.07 -7.09 11.55
C ALA A 44 -7.04 -8.11 12.71
N THR A 45 -8.20 -8.65 13.09
CA THR A 45 -8.33 -9.69 14.12
C THR A 45 -7.63 -10.98 13.71
N ILE A 46 -7.81 -11.45 12.47
CA ILE A 46 -7.13 -12.65 11.98
C ILE A 46 -5.62 -12.43 11.99
N THR A 47 -5.13 -11.27 11.55
CA THR A 47 -3.70 -10.93 11.60
C THR A 47 -3.17 -11.01 13.03
N SER A 48 -3.88 -10.43 14.01
CA SER A 48 -3.53 -10.52 15.43
C SER A 48 -3.46 -11.97 15.93
N MET A 49 -4.43 -12.83 15.56
CA MET A 49 -4.42 -14.25 15.92
C MET A 49 -3.26 -15.01 15.28
N LEU A 50 -2.91 -14.69 14.03
CA LEU A 50 -1.74 -15.25 13.35
C LEU A 50 -0.45 -14.80 14.04
N SER A 51 -0.32 -13.53 14.41
CA SER A 51 0.81 -12.99 15.17
C SER A 51 0.99 -13.71 16.50
N PHE A 52 -0.10 -13.90 17.26
CA PHE A 52 -0.11 -14.74 18.46
C PHE A 52 0.42 -16.15 18.14
N SER A 53 -0.12 -16.80 17.10
CA SER A 53 0.28 -18.16 16.72
C SER A 53 1.75 -18.25 16.33
N ILE A 54 2.30 -17.24 15.65
CA ILE A 54 3.72 -17.20 15.27
C ILE A 54 4.58 -17.14 16.54
N VAL A 55 4.35 -16.14 17.40
CA VAL A 55 5.17 -15.95 18.61
C VAL A 55 5.04 -17.12 19.57
N TRP A 56 3.84 -17.66 19.76
CA TRP A 56 3.61 -18.84 20.60
C TRP A 56 4.39 -20.05 20.07
N MET A 57 4.33 -20.29 18.76
CA MET A 57 4.99 -21.43 18.13
C MET A 57 6.52 -21.34 18.18
N THR A 58 7.07 -20.13 18.06
CA THR A 58 8.53 -19.91 18.00
C THR A 58 9.17 -19.78 19.38
N THR A 59 8.49 -19.13 20.34
CA THR A 59 9.06 -18.84 21.67
C THR A 59 8.52 -19.73 22.79
N ARG A 60 7.35 -20.36 22.60
CA ARG A 60 6.61 -21.11 23.65
C ARG A 60 6.27 -20.27 24.90
N ARG A 61 6.21 -18.94 24.77
CA ARG A 61 5.85 -18.02 25.86
C ARG A 61 4.44 -17.47 25.67
N THR A 62 3.47 -17.93 26.47
CA THR A 62 2.03 -17.62 26.27
C THR A 62 1.75 -16.14 26.42
N TRP A 63 2.29 -15.52 27.48
CA TRP A 63 2.08 -14.11 27.78
C TRP A 63 2.68 -13.19 26.72
N LEU A 64 3.87 -13.52 26.21
CA LEU A 64 4.48 -12.78 25.12
C LEU A 64 3.65 -12.89 23.83
N ALA A 65 3.15 -14.08 23.52
CA ALA A 65 2.28 -14.29 22.37
C ALA A 65 0.97 -13.50 22.49
N LEU A 66 0.33 -13.54 23.66
CA LEU A 66 -0.88 -12.77 23.98
C LEU A 66 -0.64 -11.27 23.82
N LEU A 67 0.43 -10.77 24.43
CA LEU A 67 0.84 -9.38 24.31
C LEU A 67 1.09 -8.99 22.86
N THR A 68 1.77 -9.85 22.07
CA THR A 68 2.01 -9.58 20.64
C THR A 68 0.71 -9.50 19.85
N GLY A 69 -0.24 -10.41 20.10
CA GLY A 69 -1.56 -10.37 19.48
C GLY A 69 -2.29 -9.06 19.77
N ILE A 70 -2.33 -8.65 21.04
CA ILE A 70 -2.95 -7.38 21.45
C ILE A 70 -2.24 -6.18 20.81
N LEU A 71 -0.90 -6.15 20.90
CA LEU A 71 -0.09 -5.06 20.35
C LEU A 71 -0.32 -4.90 18.84
N VAL A 72 -0.31 -5.99 18.08
CA VAL A 72 -0.59 -5.95 16.63
C VAL A 72 -2.01 -5.46 16.35
N LEU A 73 -3.01 -5.86 17.14
CA LEU A 73 -4.39 -5.43 16.93
C LEU A 73 -4.58 -3.93 17.13
N ILE A 74 -3.91 -3.34 18.13
CA ILE A 74 -3.98 -1.91 18.45
C ILE A 74 -2.92 -1.07 17.73
N LEU A 75 -2.06 -1.71 16.95
CA LEU A 75 -0.94 -1.08 16.26
C LEU A 75 -1.50 -0.02 15.28
N PRO A 76 -1.04 1.25 15.36
CA PRO A 76 -1.49 2.28 14.43
C PRO A 76 -1.32 1.82 12.98
N GLY A 77 -2.30 2.01 12.12
CA GLY A 77 -2.29 1.50 10.74
C GLY A 77 -3.04 0.18 10.57
N GLN A 78 -3.00 -0.73 11.55
CA GLN A 78 -3.63 -2.05 11.41
C GLN A 78 -5.16 -1.97 11.30
N LEU A 79 -5.81 -0.97 11.90
CA LEU A 79 -7.26 -0.82 11.81
C LEU A 79 -7.75 -0.33 10.44
N PHE A 80 -6.90 0.39 9.70
CA PHE A 80 -7.29 1.08 8.46
C PHE A 80 -6.59 0.52 7.22
N ARG A 81 -5.43 -0.13 7.39
CA ARG A 81 -4.57 -0.65 6.32
C ARG A 81 -3.99 -2.02 6.67
N ASN A 82 -4.88 -2.95 7.04
CA ASN A 82 -4.50 -4.33 7.39
C ASN A 82 -4.23 -5.24 6.20
N TYR A 83 -4.63 -4.90 4.98
CA TYR A 83 -4.62 -5.87 3.88
C TYR A 83 -3.20 -6.39 3.56
N MET A 84 -2.23 -5.49 3.41
CA MET A 84 -0.85 -5.85 3.10
C MET A 84 -0.16 -6.56 4.26
N ALA A 85 -0.32 -6.01 5.48
CA ALA A 85 0.16 -6.63 6.70
C ALA A 85 -0.39 -8.06 6.89
N PHE A 86 -1.69 -8.25 6.66
CA PHE A 86 -2.34 -9.56 6.72
C PHE A 86 -1.70 -10.56 5.77
N ILE A 87 -1.50 -10.19 4.49
CA ILE A 87 -0.89 -11.08 3.49
C ILE A 87 0.52 -11.49 3.90
N VAL A 88 1.33 -10.56 4.41
CA VAL A 88 2.70 -10.85 4.86
C VAL A 88 2.68 -11.75 6.09
N VAL A 89 1.87 -11.45 7.10
CA VAL A 89 1.77 -12.26 8.33
C VAL A 89 1.18 -13.65 8.06
N LEU A 90 0.24 -13.77 7.11
CA LEU A 90 -0.29 -15.05 6.65
C LEU A 90 0.82 -15.90 6.02
N ASN A 91 1.60 -15.34 5.09
CA ASN A 91 2.71 -16.04 4.46
C ASN A 91 3.83 -16.36 5.46
N MET A 92 4.17 -15.45 6.37
CA MET A 92 5.09 -15.71 7.48
C MET A 92 4.62 -16.92 8.30
N THR A 93 3.33 -16.99 8.63
CA THR A 93 2.76 -18.11 9.39
C THR A 93 2.85 -19.43 8.64
N THR A 94 2.43 -19.46 7.37
CA THR A 94 2.41 -20.68 6.56
C THR A 94 3.83 -21.15 6.23
N PHE A 95 4.76 -20.24 5.95
CA PHE A 95 6.16 -20.57 5.64
C PHE A 95 6.86 -21.17 6.86
N LEU A 96 6.69 -20.54 8.03
CA LEU A 96 7.21 -21.10 9.28
C LEU A 96 6.63 -22.50 9.51
N LYS A 97 5.29 -22.67 9.49
CA LYS A 97 4.65 -23.97 9.75
C LYS A 97 4.98 -25.04 8.71
N ALA A 98 5.22 -24.65 7.46
CA ALA A 98 5.61 -25.56 6.39
C ALA A 98 7.08 -25.99 6.52
N ALA A 99 8.00 -25.08 6.80
CA ALA A 99 9.43 -25.34 6.64
C ALA A 99 10.20 -25.61 7.95
N ILE A 100 9.84 -24.96 9.07
CA ILE A 100 10.76 -24.83 10.20
C ILE A 100 10.36 -25.65 11.44
N PRO A 101 9.31 -25.31 12.24
CA PRO A 101 9.02 -26.07 13.45
C PRO A 101 8.61 -27.51 13.14
N PRO A 102 8.87 -28.47 14.05
CA PRO A 102 8.42 -29.84 13.88
C PRO A 102 6.89 -29.92 13.79
N CYS A 103 6.38 -30.67 12.81
CA CYS A 103 4.98 -31.02 12.71
C CYS A 103 4.75 -32.39 13.34
N GLN A 104 3.65 -32.55 14.07
CA GLN A 104 3.28 -33.82 14.71
C GLN A 104 3.11 -34.97 13.71
N THR A 105 2.61 -34.68 12.50
CA THR A 105 2.35 -35.67 11.46
C THR A 105 2.80 -35.18 10.09
N GLU A 106 3.19 -36.10 9.22
CA GLU A 106 3.58 -35.81 7.84
C GLU A 106 2.41 -35.22 7.05
N LYS A 107 1.19 -35.74 7.22
CA LYS A 107 -0.03 -35.21 6.59
C LYS A 107 -0.23 -33.74 6.92
N ARG A 108 -0.04 -33.35 8.18
CA ARG A 108 -0.14 -31.95 8.61
C ARG A 108 0.95 -31.08 7.99
N ARG A 109 2.17 -31.61 7.81
CA ARG A 109 3.26 -30.92 7.10
C ARG A 109 2.89 -30.65 5.64
N LEU A 110 2.37 -31.65 4.92
CA LEU A 110 1.91 -31.50 3.53
C LEU A 110 0.77 -30.49 3.40
N LEU A 111 -0.15 -30.46 4.37
CA LEU A 111 -1.20 -29.45 4.42
C LEU A 111 -0.63 -28.04 4.57
N TRP A 112 0.37 -27.84 5.42
CA TRP A 112 1.04 -26.54 5.56
C TRP A 112 1.85 -26.14 4.32
N MET A 113 2.50 -27.10 3.65
CA MET A 113 3.17 -26.85 2.36
C MET A 113 2.18 -26.38 1.28
N THR A 114 1.01 -27.02 1.23
CA THR A 114 -0.09 -26.61 0.34
C THR A 114 -0.62 -25.22 0.73
N ALA A 115 -0.82 -24.98 2.03
CA ALA A 115 -1.25 -23.69 2.54
C ALA A 115 -0.25 -22.56 2.25
N ALA A 116 1.06 -22.85 2.23
CA ALA A 116 2.09 -21.90 1.81
C ALA A 116 1.98 -21.56 0.31
N GLY A 117 1.69 -22.54 -0.54
CA GLY A 117 1.38 -22.31 -1.96
C GLY A 117 0.14 -21.44 -2.16
N LEU A 118 -0.94 -21.74 -1.42
CA LEU A 118 -2.18 -20.96 -1.47
C LEU A 118 -1.95 -19.53 -0.94
N SER A 119 -1.25 -19.34 0.18
CA SER A 119 -0.97 -18.00 0.72
C SER A 119 -0.09 -17.17 -0.23
N LEU A 120 0.83 -17.82 -0.93
CA LEU A 120 1.66 -17.17 -1.95
C LEU A 120 0.84 -16.80 -3.19
N GLY A 121 -0.05 -17.70 -3.63
CA GLY A 121 -0.97 -17.43 -4.73
C GLY A 121 -1.90 -16.25 -4.43
N LEU A 122 -2.40 -16.19 -3.19
CA LEU A 122 -3.18 -15.05 -2.70
C LEU A 122 -2.35 -13.77 -2.72
N ALA A 123 -1.08 -13.82 -2.30
CA ALA A 123 -0.20 -12.65 -2.33
C ALA A 123 -0.08 -12.08 -3.75
N PHE A 124 0.23 -12.89 -4.76
CA PHE A 124 0.28 -12.44 -6.17
C PHE A 124 -1.02 -11.82 -6.68
N LEU A 125 -2.16 -12.40 -6.31
CA LEU A 125 -3.48 -11.93 -6.72
C LEU A 125 -3.95 -10.67 -5.98
N VAL A 126 -3.28 -10.28 -4.90
CA VAL A 126 -3.50 -9.02 -4.19
C VAL A 126 -2.48 -7.97 -4.64
N ARG A 127 -1.19 -8.34 -4.60
CA ARG A 127 -0.05 -7.49 -4.94
C ARG A 127 1.12 -8.33 -5.48
N ILE A 128 1.46 -8.12 -6.75
CA ILE A 128 2.40 -8.96 -7.49
C ILE A 128 3.82 -8.88 -6.91
N ASP A 129 4.24 -7.70 -6.47
CA ASP A 129 5.52 -7.45 -5.80
C ASP A 129 5.69 -8.25 -4.51
N LEU A 130 4.67 -8.26 -3.64
CA LEU A 130 4.69 -9.08 -2.45
C LEU A 130 4.80 -10.55 -2.81
N GLY A 131 4.01 -11.01 -3.78
CA GLY A 131 4.12 -12.38 -4.31
C GLY A 131 5.54 -12.71 -4.78
N PHE A 132 6.20 -11.79 -5.50
CA PHE A 132 7.56 -11.98 -6.01
C PHE A 132 8.58 -12.10 -4.86
N PHE A 133 8.61 -11.14 -3.93
CA PHE A 133 9.56 -11.18 -2.81
C PHE A 133 9.30 -12.38 -1.90
N LEU A 134 8.05 -12.72 -1.61
CA LEU A 134 7.69 -13.90 -0.83
C LEU A 134 8.09 -15.21 -1.53
N SER A 135 8.06 -15.26 -2.87
CA SER A 135 8.53 -16.42 -3.64
C SER A 135 10.02 -16.67 -3.44
N ILE A 136 10.84 -15.62 -3.37
CA ILE A 136 12.28 -15.73 -3.10
C ILE A 136 12.51 -16.35 -1.71
N ILE A 137 11.80 -15.86 -0.70
CA ILE A 137 11.91 -16.39 0.68
C ILE A 137 11.48 -17.86 0.73
N LEU A 138 10.35 -18.20 0.12
CA LEU A 138 9.84 -19.57 0.10
C LEU A 138 10.77 -20.52 -0.67
N LEU A 139 11.31 -20.09 -1.82
CA LEU A 139 12.26 -20.86 -2.59
C LEU A 139 13.54 -21.11 -1.79
N GLY A 140 14.07 -20.09 -1.10
CA GLY A 140 15.19 -20.24 -0.17
C GLY A 140 14.91 -21.29 0.91
N LEU A 141 13.71 -21.29 1.49
CA LEU A 141 13.30 -22.30 2.46
C LEU A 141 13.20 -23.71 1.87
N ILE A 142 12.65 -23.85 0.66
CA ILE A 142 12.57 -25.14 -0.05
C ILE A 142 13.99 -25.69 -0.30
N LEU A 143 14.92 -24.84 -0.74
CA LEU A 143 16.32 -25.22 -1.01
C LEU A 143 17.07 -25.60 0.26
N ILE A 144 16.84 -24.89 1.36
CA ILE A 144 17.49 -25.16 2.66
C ILE A 144 16.83 -26.34 3.40
N TYR A 145 15.58 -26.71 3.05
CA TYR A 145 14.80 -27.76 3.72
C TYR A 145 15.57 -29.08 3.94
N PRO A 146 16.33 -29.62 2.98
CA PRO A 146 17.07 -30.87 3.17
C PRO A 146 18.17 -30.78 4.24
N ALA A 147 18.77 -29.60 4.41
CA ALA A 147 19.74 -29.32 5.47
C ALA A 147 19.03 -29.04 6.79
N ALA A 148 17.92 -28.28 6.78
CA ALA A 148 17.16 -27.92 7.96
C ALA A 148 16.47 -29.11 8.65
N ALA A 149 15.93 -30.04 7.87
CA ALA A 149 15.32 -31.28 8.37
C ALA A 149 16.34 -32.25 9.02
N ALA A 150 17.62 -31.90 9.02
CA ALA A 150 18.66 -32.63 9.74
C ALA A 150 18.74 -32.27 11.23
N PHE A 151 18.13 -31.17 11.67
CA PHE A 151 18.28 -30.70 13.03
C PHE A 151 17.46 -31.54 14.03
N PRO A 152 18.04 -31.95 15.17
CA PRO A 152 17.31 -32.67 16.21
C PRO A 152 16.19 -31.79 16.76
N THR A 153 14.95 -32.29 16.66
CA THR A 153 13.73 -31.53 16.96
C THR A 153 13.32 -31.53 18.43
N SER A 154 14.03 -32.25 19.29
CA SER A 154 13.75 -32.30 20.73
C SER A 154 15.06 -32.36 21.54
N PRO A 155 15.24 -31.45 22.52
CA PRO A 155 16.33 -31.55 23.50
C PRO A 155 16.17 -32.72 24.48
N LEU A 156 14.98 -33.33 24.55
CA LEU A 156 14.62 -34.39 25.50
C LEU A 156 14.56 -35.78 24.87
N SER A 157 14.74 -35.90 23.55
CA SER A 157 14.85 -37.22 22.93
C SER A 157 16.25 -37.76 23.20
N PRO A 158 16.40 -38.92 23.85
CA PRO A 158 17.71 -39.50 24.10
C PRO A 158 18.44 -39.64 22.76
N PRO A 159 19.77 -39.46 22.73
CA PRO A 159 20.56 -39.68 21.53
C PRO A 159 20.45 -41.16 21.16
N THR A 160 19.43 -41.50 20.37
CA THR A 160 19.28 -42.84 19.82
C THR A 160 20.52 -43.09 19.00
N THR A 161 21.31 -44.03 19.49
CA THR A 161 22.60 -44.46 18.99
C THR A 161 22.56 -44.51 17.47
N ILE A 162 23.41 -43.69 16.86
CA ILE A 162 23.55 -43.53 15.42
C ILE A 162 23.94 -44.89 14.83
N ARG A 163 22.96 -45.69 14.39
CA ARG A 163 23.22 -46.77 13.45
C ARG A 163 23.49 -46.13 12.10
N SER A 164 24.77 -46.12 11.71
CA SER A 164 25.34 -45.54 10.50
C SER A 164 24.81 -46.13 9.17
N VAL A 165 23.90 -47.11 9.23
CA VAL A 165 23.33 -47.79 8.07
C VAL A 165 22.13 -47.00 7.56
N GLY A 166 22.39 -46.02 6.68
CA GLY A 166 21.33 -45.37 5.90
C GLY A 166 21.50 -43.88 5.54
N ARG A 167 22.67 -43.27 5.70
CA ARG A 167 22.91 -41.82 5.45
C ARG A 167 22.49 -41.35 4.04
N ILE A 168 22.60 -42.21 3.03
CA ILE A 168 22.19 -41.90 1.64
C ILE A 168 20.65 -41.95 1.49
N THR A 169 20.01 -42.93 2.14
CA THR A 169 18.54 -43.07 2.08
C THR A 169 17.81 -41.90 2.76
N THR A 170 18.44 -41.26 3.75
CA THR A 170 17.87 -40.10 4.45
C THR A 170 18.01 -38.81 3.65
N LEU A 171 19.12 -38.57 2.93
CA LEU A 171 19.25 -37.41 2.04
C LEU A 171 18.25 -37.47 0.87
N ARG A 172 18.13 -38.63 0.21
CA ARG A 172 17.17 -38.82 -0.90
C ARG A 172 15.74 -38.53 -0.45
N LYS A 173 15.33 -39.02 0.73
CA LYS A 173 14.00 -38.72 1.31
C LYS A 173 13.79 -37.23 1.55
N ARG A 174 14.82 -36.51 2.03
CA ARG A 174 14.73 -35.06 2.28
C ARG A 174 14.66 -34.24 1.00
N LEU A 175 15.43 -34.60 -0.03
CA LEU A 175 15.33 -33.99 -1.35
C LEU A 175 13.96 -34.24 -1.97
N LEU A 176 13.42 -35.46 -1.86
CA LEU A 176 12.07 -35.77 -2.32
C LEU A 176 11.01 -34.92 -1.62
N LYS A 177 11.17 -34.65 -0.32
CA LYS A 177 10.27 -33.74 0.41
C LYS A 177 10.39 -32.28 -0.06
N SER A 178 11.60 -31.79 -0.33
CA SER A 178 11.81 -30.46 -0.90
C SER A 178 11.15 -30.35 -2.29
N LEU A 179 11.30 -31.36 -3.14
CA LEU A 179 10.61 -31.43 -4.43
C LEU A 179 9.08 -31.49 -4.26
N THR A 180 8.59 -32.30 -3.32
CA THR A 180 7.15 -32.37 -2.99
C THR A 180 6.64 -31.00 -2.53
N PHE A 181 7.40 -30.29 -1.71
CA PHE A 181 7.07 -28.95 -1.27
C PHE A 181 6.95 -28.00 -2.47
N LEU A 182 7.94 -28.00 -3.38
CA LEU A 182 7.90 -27.18 -4.59
C LEU A 182 6.64 -27.48 -5.44
N VAL A 183 6.34 -28.76 -5.67
CA VAL A 183 5.16 -29.16 -6.44
C VAL A 183 3.86 -28.69 -5.77
N LEU A 184 3.73 -28.85 -4.46
CA LEU A 184 2.55 -28.40 -3.71
C LEU A 184 2.41 -26.87 -3.70
N VAL A 185 3.53 -26.14 -3.67
CA VAL A 185 3.53 -24.68 -3.76
C VAL A 185 3.02 -24.24 -5.13
N VAL A 186 3.58 -24.78 -6.22
CA VAL A 186 3.13 -24.48 -7.58
C VAL A 186 1.65 -24.84 -7.75
N ALA A 187 1.23 -26.02 -7.29
CA ALA A 187 -0.16 -26.43 -7.34
C ALA A 187 -1.09 -25.48 -6.56
N GLY A 188 -0.67 -25.04 -5.37
CA GLY A 188 -1.43 -24.07 -4.56
C GLY A 188 -1.55 -22.70 -5.24
N VAL A 189 -0.47 -22.18 -5.82
CA VAL A 189 -0.50 -20.92 -6.58
C VAL A 189 -1.46 -21.04 -7.76
N MET A 190 -1.36 -22.12 -8.53
CA MET A 190 -2.21 -22.38 -9.69
C MET A 190 -3.69 -22.57 -9.31
N ALA A 191 -3.98 -23.23 -8.19
CA ALA A 191 -5.34 -23.44 -7.71
C ALA A 191 -6.09 -22.12 -7.46
N LEU A 192 -5.39 -21.05 -7.05
CA LEU A 192 -6.00 -19.72 -6.91
C LEU A 192 -6.00 -18.90 -8.20
N HIS A 193 -4.96 -19.02 -9.03
CA HIS A 193 -4.84 -18.22 -10.25
C HIS A 193 -5.74 -18.72 -11.38
N LEU A 194 -5.94 -20.04 -11.51
CA LEU A 194 -6.71 -20.61 -12.63
C LEU A 194 -8.16 -20.10 -12.67
N PRO A 195 -8.92 -20.06 -11.56
CA PRO A 195 -10.27 -19.49 -11.57
C PRO A 195 -10.31 -18.02 -11.97
N VAL A 196 -9.32 -17.24 -11.50
CA VAL A 196 -9.23 -15.80 -11.79
C VAL A 196 -8.85 -15.55 -13.26
N TYR A 197 -7.90 -16.33 -13.78
CA TYR A 197 -7.53 -16.28 -15.19
C TYR A 197 -8.69 -16.71 -16.09
N TYR A 198 -9.45 -17.74 -15.70
CA TYR A 198 -10.65 -18.16 -16.42
C TYR A 198 -11.71 -17.04 -16.46
N ASP A 199 -11.94 -16.32 -15.35
CA ASP A 199 -12.80 -15.12 -15.35
C ASP A 199 -12.27 -14.03 -16.30
N ALA A 200 -10.94 -13.81 -16.27
CA ALA A 200 -10.29 -12.84 -17.14
C ALA A 200 -10.45 -13.16 -18.63
N VAL A 201 -10.35 -14.44 -19.01
CA VAL A 201 -10.62 -14.89 -20.38
C VAL A 201 -12.09 -14.71 -20.72
N LYS A 202 -13.00 -15.18 -19.86
CA LYS A 202 -14.45 -15.10 -20.07
C LYS A 202 -14.95 -13.67 -20.27
N ARG A 203 -14.33 -12.70 -19.61
CA ARG A 203 -14.72 -11.28 -19.64
C ARG A 203 -13.80 -10.41 -20.50
N GLY A 204 -12.87 -11.01 -21.24
CA GLY A 204 -12.06 -10.32 -22.25
C GLY A 204 -10.94 -9.42 -21.73
N PHE A 205 -10.45 -9.62 -20.50
CA PHE A 205 -9.36 -8.82 -19.91
C PHE A 205 -8.09 -9.62 -19.55
N ALA A 206 -7.99 -10.86 -20.03
CA ALA A 206 -6.82 -11.71 -19.79
C ALA A 206 -5.47 -11.09 -20.21
N PRO A 207 -5.33 -10.40 -21.37
CA PRO A 207 -4.07 -9.76 -21.75
C PRO A 207 -3.61 -8.71 -20.73
N GLN A 208 -4.52 -7.85 -20.28
CA GLN A 208 -4.25 -6.80 -19.30
C GLN A 208 -3.88 -7.39 -17.95
N PHE A 209 -4.59 -8.44 -17.52
CA PHE A 209 -4.26 -9.18 -16.30
C PHE A 209 -2.85 -9.77 -16.34
N LEU A 210 -2.47 -10.43 -17.44
CA LEU A 210 -1.13 -11.01 -17.60
C LEU A 210 -0.03 -9.93 -17.71
N GLU A 211 -0.33 -8.79 -18.32
CA GLU A 211 0.64 -7.71 -18.49
C GLU A 211 1.11 -7.13 -17.16
N GLN A 212 0.24 -7.10 -16.14
CA GLN A 212 0.62 -6.67 -14.78
C GLN A 212 1.80 -7.49 -14.21
N TYR A 213 1.91 -8.79 -14.55
CA TYR A 213 3.01 -9.63 -14.09
C TYR A 213 4.33 -9.33 -14.81
N LYS A 214 4.29 -8.80 -16.03
CA LYS A 214 5.49 -8.44 -16.80
C LYS A 214 6.07 -7.08 -16.41
N GLN A 215 5.21 -6.16 -15.98
CA GLN A 215 5.62 -4.79 -15.62
C GLN A 215 6.54 -4.77 -14.39
N TRP A 216 6.33 -5.66 -13.43
CA TRP A 216 7.05 -5.66 -12.16
C TRP A 216 8.55 -5.94 -12.27
N PRO A 217 9.00 -7.01 -12.95
CA PRO A 217 10.43 -7.24 -13.18
C PRO A 217 11.11 -6.06 -13.87
N LYS A 218 10.44 -5.43 -14.84
CA LYS A 218 10.94 -4.23 -15.53
C LYS A 218 11.10 -3.07 -14.55
N MET A 219 10.08 -2.79 -13.73
CA MET A 219 10.12 -1.69 -12.76
C MET A 219 11.25 -1.88 -11.72
N ILE A 220 11.40 -3.10 -11.17
CA ILE A 220 12.49 -3.43 -10.24
C ILE A 220 13.85 -3.22 -10.92
N SER A 221 14.02 -3.69 -12.16
CA SER A 221 15.28 -3.54 -12.89
C SER A 221 15.61 -2.07 -13.16
N CYS A 222 14.63 -1.26 -13.59
CA CYS A 222 14.83 0.16 -13.87
C CYS A 222 15.22 0.92 -12.60
N GLN A 223 14.51 0.70 -11.50
CA GLN A 223 14.81 1.37 -10.23
C GLN A 223 16.16 0.92 -9.64
N GLY A 224 16.48 -0.37 -9.73
CA GLY A 224 17.78 -0.89 -9.32
C GLY A 224 18.94 -0.25 -10.09
N ILE A 225 18.78 -0.09 -11.41
CA ILE A 225 19.77 0.59 -12.26
C ILE A 225 19.88 2.07 -11.87
N THR A 226 18.75 2.76 -11.65
CA THR A 226 18.76 4.17 -11.22
C THR A 226 19.48 4.36 -9.89
N LEU A 227 19.19 3.52 -8.89
CA LEU A 227 19.85 3.58 -7.58
C LEU A 227 21.35 3.28 -7.68
N LEU A 228 21.74 2.29 -8.50
CA LEU A 228 23.14 1.97 -8.74
C LEU A 228 23.88 3.15 -9.40
N ASN A 229 23.26 3.77 -10.41
CA ASN A 229 23.83 4.92 -11.10
C ASN A 229 23.98 6.13 -10.16
N HIS A 230 23.02 6.35 -9.25
CA HIS A 230 23.11 7.40 -8.24
C HIS A 230 24.27 7.14 -7.28
N ALA A 231 24.38 5.92 -6.73
CA ALA A 231 25.47 5.54 -5.83
C ALA A 231 26.85 5.66 -6.51
N LEU A 232 26.96 5.24 -7.77
CA LEU A 232 28.19 5.38 -8.55
C LEU A 232 28.54 6.86 -8.80
N LYS A 233 27.56 7.69 -9.16
CA LYS A 233 27.77 9.14 -9.36
C LYS A 233 28.22 9.84 -8.08
N GLU A 234 27.59 9.55 -6.94
CA GLU A 234 28.01 10.09 -5.65
C GLU A 234 29.43 9.62 -5.27
N SER A 235 29.74 8.34 -5.47
CA SER A 235 31.09 7.82 -5.20
C SER A 235 32.17 8.49 -6.06
N SER A 236 31.86 8.80 -7.33
CA SER A 236 32.76 9.51 -8.24
C SER A 236 32.98 10.98 -7.84
N SER A 237 31.96 11.63 -7.26
CA SER A 237 32.07 13.00 -6.76
C SER A 237 32.87 13.13 -5.47
N LEU A 238 33.00 12.05 -4.70
CA LEU A 238 33.75 12.00 -3.44
C LEU A 238 35.25 11.69 -3.62
N LEU A 239 35.71 11.45 -4.85
CA LEU A 239 37.13 11.26 -5.19
C LEU A 239 37.65 12.45 -6.04
N PRO A 240 37.94 13.63 -5.45
CA PRO A 240 38.71 14.65 -6.14
C PRO A 240 40.19 14.24 -6.12
N LEU A 241 40.54 13.24 -6.92
CA LEU A 241 41.93 12.82 -7.11
C LEU A 241 42.47 13.53 -8.37
N ASN A 242 42.82 14.83 -8.26
CA ASN A 242 43.69 15.54 -9.23
C ASN A 242 44.02 16.99 -8.80
N HIS A 243 44.50 17.20 -7.57
CA HIS A 243 45.13 18.49 -7.22
C HIS A 243 46.56 18.40 -6.67
N LEU A 244 47.26 17.29 -6.92
CA LEU A 244 48.69 17.19 -6.63
C LEU A 244 49.42 16.62 -7.85
N ILE A 245 50.42 17.40 -8.30
CA ILE A 245 51.40 17.16 -9.37
C ILE A 245 51.07 17.82 -10.71
N THR A 246 51.28 19.14 -10.77
CA THR A 246 51.90 19.78 -11.93
C THR A 246 53.35 20.09 -11.57
N PRO A 247 54.36 19.45 -12.20
CA PRO A 247 55.66 20.06 -12.34
C PRO A 247 55.65 20.93 -13.59
N SER A 248 55.98 22.21 -13.39
CA SER A 248 56.40 23.12 -14.46
C SER A 248 57.53 22.48 -15.26
N ILE A 249 57.34 22.28 -16.56
CA ILE A 249 58.44 22.29 -17.53
C ILE A 249 58.04 23.20 -18.69
N GLU A 250 58.96 24.14 -18.89
CA GLU A 250 58.98 25.27 -19.79
C GLU A 250 59.63 24.87 -21.13
N ASN A 251 59.25 25.56 -22.23
CA ASN A 251 59.91 25.62 -23.55
C ASN A 251 59.79 24.38 -24.48
N SER A 252 59.61 24.47 -25.80
CA SER A 252 59.77 25.57 -26.78
C SER A 252 59.08 25.25 -28.13
N LYS A 253 58.50 26.30 -28.74
CA LYS A 253 58.44 26.75 -30.16
C LYS A 253 58.24 25.81 -31.37
N GLU A 254 57.28 26.28 -32.20
CA GLU A 254 57.24 26.39 -33.68
C GLU A 254 57.19 25.13 -34.58
N SER A 255 56.04 24.90 -35.23
CA SER A 255 55.79 25.27 -36.64
C SER A 255 54.49 24.64 -37.21
N THR A 256 54.04 25.20 -38.33
CA THR A 256 52.67 25.38 -38.85
C THR A 256 52.17 24.22 -39.77
N PRO A 257 51.05 24.33 -40.53
CA PRO A 257 49.82 23.55 -40.32
C PRO A 257 49.53 22.51 -41.41
N GLN A 258 48.66 21.53 -41.12
CA GLN A 258 47.91 20.84 -42.18
C GLN A 258 46.53 20.35 -41.73
N GLN A 259 45.55 20.64 -42.58
CA GLN A 259 44.14 20.32 -42.50
C GLN A 259 43.89 18.81 -42.48
N SER A 260 42.89 18.36 -41.69
CA SER A 260 41.68 17.72 -42.25
C SER A 260 40.78 17.11 -41.17
N SER A 261 39.48 17.26 -41.44
CA SER A 261 38.39 16.35 -41.09
C SER A 261 37.77 16.36 -39.67
N SER A 262 36.49 16.72 -39.68
CA SER A 262 35.36 15.99 -39.10
C SER A 262 34.89 16.30 -37.67
N ASN A 263 33.57 16.56 -37.64
CA ASN A 263 32.58 16.18 -36.63
C ASN A 263 32.13 17.17 -35.54
N SER A 264 30.86 17.53 -35.71
CA SER A 264 29.78 17.60 -34.71
C SER A 264 30.02 18.46 -33.47
N ALA A 265 29.51 19.70 -33.57
CA ALA A 265 29.20 20.54 -32.43
C ALA A 265 28.01 19.97 -31.65
N CYS A 266 28.19 19.72 -30.36
CA CYS A 266 27.12 19.74 -29.37
C CYS A 266 27.59 20.66 -28.24
N SER A 267 27.13 21.90 -28.30
CA SER A 267 27.48 22.96 -27.34
C SER A 267 26.74 22.72 -26.02
N ILE A 268 27.49 22.54 -24.93
CA ILE A 268 26.99 22.60 -23.56
C ILE A 268 27.36 23.97 -23.01
N SER A 269 26.38 24.84 -22.82
CA SER A 269 26.55 26.11 -22.12
C SER A 269 26.39 25.88 -20.61
N SER A 270 27.49 26.08 -19.91
CA SER A 270 27.62 26.22 -18.46
C SER A 270 26.96 27.50 -17.93
N LEU A 271 26.19 27.40 -16.84
CA LEU A 271 26.12 28.46 -15.83
C LEU A 271 25.95 27.82 -14.45
N PHE A 272 27.05 27.83 -13.69
CA PHE A 272 27.03 27.73 -12.23
C PHE A 272 26.71 29.12 -11.66
N SER A 273 25.77 29.19 -10.72
CA SER A 273 25.80 30.21 -9.68
C SER A 273 25.39 29.58 -8.36
N SER A 274 26.28 29.76 -7.39
CA SER A 274 26.32 29.17 -6.06
C SER A 274 25.45 29.93 -5.06
N SER A 275 24.67 29.20 -4.26
CA SER A 275 24.29 29.61 -2.88
C SER A 275 23.90 28.36 -2.08
N ILE A 276 24.49 28.25 -0.90
CA ILE A 276 24.69 27.04 -0.09
C ILE A 276 23.66 27.00 1.06
N PHE A 277 23.18 25.79 1.37
CA PHE A 277 22.20 25.37 2.40
C PHE A 277 20.70 25.61 2.14
N HIS A 278 20.14 24.81 1.23
CA HIS A 278 18.80 24.22 1.40
C HIS A 278 18.89 22.74 0.97
N LEU A 279 18.55 21.81 1.88
CA LEU A 279 18.35 20.40 1.52
C LEU A 279 17.05 20.31 0.70
N PRO A 280 17.09 19.80 -0.54
CA PRO A 280 15.88 19.63 -1.33
C PRO A 280 15.05 18.49 -0.74
N SER A 281 13.76 18.78 -0.52
CA SER A 281 12.72 17.76 -0.47
C SER A 281 12.80 16.95 -1.77
N SER A 282 12.67 15.62 -1.68
CA SER A 282 12.85 14.70 -2.80
C SER A 282 12.11 15.19 -4.05
N THR A 283 12.87 15.71 -5.00
CA THR A 283 12.42 16.06 -6.34
C THR A 283 11.87 14.79 -6.99
N ALA A 284 10.69 14.92 -7.59
CA ALA A 284 10.25 14.01 -8.63
C ALA A 284 11.39 13.88 -9.64
N VAL A 285 11.97 12.69 -9.72
CA VAL A 285 12.96 12.36 -10.73
C VAL A 285 12.25 12.45 -12.09
N GLU A 286 12.75 13.31 -12.97
CA GLU A 286 12.39 13.33 -14.39
C GLU A 286 12.30 11.91 -14.93
N ALA A 287 11.10 11.47 -15.24
CA ALA A 287 10.90 10.28 -16.05
C ALA A 287 11.41 10.62 -17.46
N SER A 288 12.57 10.08 -17.82
CA SER A 288 13.02 10.09 -19.21
C SER A 288 11.96 9.41 -20.10
N PRO A 289 11.56 10.03 -21.23
CA PRO A 289 10.53 9.50 -22.10
C PRO A 289 11.12 8.36 -22.90
N THR A 290 10.73 7.12 -22.62
CA THR A 290 11.08 5.98 -23.49
C THR A 290 9.84 5.27 -24.02
N SER A 291 9.76 5.36 -25.35
CA SER A 291 9.08 4.48 -26.31
C SER A 291 7.60 4.20 -26.11
N HIS A 292 6.81 5.05 -26.77
CA HIS A 292 5.57 4.67 -27.44
C HIS A 292 5.76 3.34 -28.18
N LEU A 293 5.00 2.32 -27.80
CA LEU A 293 4.44 1.41 -28.79
C LEU A 293 3.27 2.16 -29.43
N PRO A 294 3.13 2.15 -30.77
CA PRO A 294 1.98 2.76 -31.42
C PRO A 294 0.69 2.10 -30.91
N PRO A 295 -0.44 2.83 -30.88
CA PRO A 295 -1.72 2.21 -30.61
C PRO A 295 -1.93 1.07 -31.63
N PRO A 296 -2.53 -0.08 -31.23
CA PRO A 296 -2.94 -1.06 -32.21
C PRO A 296 -3.85 -0.33 -33.20
N THR A 297 -3.48 -0.40 -34.47
CA THR A 297 -4.27 0.08 -35.58
C THR A 297 -5.69 -0.44 -35.39
N SER A 298 -6.63 0.46 -35.16
CA SER A 298 -8.04 0.17 -35.25
C SER A 298 -8.28 -0.32 -36.67
N LEU A 299 -8.40 -1.64 -36.82
CA LEU A 299 -9.04 -2.23 -37.97
C LEU A 299 -10.45 -1.63 -38.00
N TRP A 300 -10.67 -0.81 -39.03
CA TRP A 300 -11.97 -0.36 -39.48
C TRP A 300 -12.91 -1.56 -39.53
N LEU A 301 -13.84 -1.63 -38.58
CA LEU A 301 -15.07 -2.39 -38.73
C LEU A 301 -16.09 -1.46 -39.38
N PRO A 302 -16.71 -1.86 -40.50
CA PRO A 302 -17.66 -1.01 -41.20
C PRO A 302 -18.89 -0.72 -40.34
N SER A 303 -19.31 0.53 -40.41
CA SER A 303 -20.50 1.12 -39.81
C SER A 303 -21.76 0.40 -40.27
N SER A 304 -22.25 -0.59 -39.51
CA SER A 304 -23.67 -1.01 -39.45
C SER A 304 -23.83 -2.28 -38.61
N ILE A 305 -23.92 -2.13 -37.29
CA ILE A 305 -24.67 -3.09 -36.46
C ILE A 305 -25.75 -2.29 -35.75
N SER A 306 -26.94 -2.34 -36.33
CA SER A 306 -28.19 -1.95 -35.70
C SER A 306 -28.35 -2.75 -34.41
N TYR A 307 -28.39 -2.05 -33.27
CA TYR A 307 -28.89 -2.63 -32.03
C TYR A 307 -30.37 -2.97 -32.22
N LEU A 308 -30.69 -4.25 -32.35
CA LEU A 308 -32.05 -4.75 -32.16
C LEU A 308 -32.46 -4.53 -30.69
N PRO A 309 -33.67 -4.03 -30.42
CA PRO A 309 -34.18 -3.94 -29.07
C PRO A 309 -34.41 -5.35 -28.52
N SER A 310 -33.92 -5.59 -27.30
CA SER A 310 -34.19 -6.80 -26.53
C SER A 310 -35.71 -6.98 -26.35
N PRO A 311 -36.30 -8.16 -26.58
CA PRO A 311 -37.74 -8.33 -26.49
C PRO A 311 -38.22 -8.21 -25.05
N ALA A 312 -39.32 -7.48 -24.89
CA ALA A 312 -40.07 -7.36 -23.65
C ALA A 312 -40.42 -8.76 -23.11
N ALA A 313 -39.87 -9.10 -21.95
CA ALA A 313 -40.25 -10.30 -21.21
C ALA A 313 -41.67 -10.12 -20.69
N THR A 314 -42.61 -10.80 -21.33
CA THR A 314 -43.99 -10.97 -20.85
C THR A 314 -43.95 -11.85 -19.60
N ALA A 315 -44.22 -11.26 -18.44
CA ALA A 315 -44.34 -11.98 -17.19
C ALA A 315 -45.66 -12.76 -17.16
N ALA A 316 -45.59 -14.08 -17.29
CA ALA A 316 -46.66 -14.98 -16.93
C ALA A 316 -46.70 -15.13 -15.40
N SER A 317 -47.88 -14.89 -14.84
CA SER A 317 -48.20 -15.01 -13.41
C SER A 317 -48.27 -16.48 -13.00
N PRO A 318 -47.62 -16.92 -11.90
CA PRO A 318 -48.00 -18.12 -11.20
C PRO A 318 -48.83 -17.79 -9.95
N ALA A 319 -49.81 -18.65 -9.74
CA ALA A 319 -50.85 -18.58 -8.73
C ALA A 319 -50.33 -18.49 -7.28
N ALA A 320 -51.20 -17.91 -6.46
CA ALA A 320 -51.06 -17.63 -5.05
C ALA A 320 -50.65 -18.84 -4.20
N VAL A 321 -49.64 -18.64 -3.35
CA VAL A 321 -49.47 -19.35 -2.09
C VAL A 321 -49.35 -18.28 -1.01
N GLY A 322 -50.35 -18.20 -0.14
CA GLY A 322 -50.46 -17.21 0.92
C GLY A 322 -49.36 -17.37 1.96
N VAL A 323 -48.64 -16.28 2.19
CA VAL A 323 -47.77 -16.10 3.36
C VAL A 323 -48.12 -14.74 3.97
N SER A 324 -48.40 -14.76 5.27
CA SER A 324 -48.88 -13.63 6.08
C SER A 324 -48.10 -12.34 5.86
N SER A 325 -48.85 -11.27 5.62
CA SER A 325 -48.40 -9.89 5.51
C SER A 325 -47.73 -9.42 6.81
N VAL A 326 -46.41 -9.29 6.79
CA VAL A 326 -45.70 -8.36 7.68
C VAL A 326 -45.81 -6.98 7.05
N ALA A 327 -46.42 -6.05 7.78
CA ALA A 327 -46.73 -4.70 7.33
C ALA A 327 -45.47 -4.00 6.77
N ALA A 328 -45.55 -3.58 5.51
CA ALA A 328 -44.59 -2.70 4.89
C ALA A 328 -44.65 -1.34 5.60
N ALA A 329 -43.58 -0.98 6.31
CA ALA A 329 -43.41 0.35 6.85
C ALA A 329 -43.27 1.33 5.67
N THR A 330 -44.26 2.21 5.53
CA THR A 330 -44.21 3.37 4.64
C THR A 330 -42.94 4.17 4.92
N PRO A 331 -42.14 4.55 3.90
CA PRO A 331 -41.01 5.43 4.13
C PRO A 331 -41.52 6.77 4.64
N THR A 332 -41.21 7.08 5.89
CA THR A 332 -41.46 8.40 6.48
C THR A 332 -40.69 9.42 5.65
N ALA A 333 -41.42 10.29 4.95
CA ALA A 333 -40.85 11.46 4.32
C ALA A 333 -40.16 12.28 5.43
N TYR A 334 -38.82 12.27 5.43
CA TYR A 334 -38.05 13.18 6.26
C TYR A 334 -38.31 14.59 5.72
N SER A 335 -39.17 15.33 6.42
CA SER A 335 -39.31 16.76 6.26
C SER A 335 -37.95 17.39 6.55
N VAL A 336 -37.19 17.71 5.50
CA VAL A 336 -36.05 18.61 5.57
C VAL A 336 -36.60 19.93 6.10
N GLN A 337 -36.35 20.24 7.38
CA GLN A 337 -36.68 21.57 7.89
C GLN A 337 -35.83 22.58 7.12
N PRO A 338 -36.43 23.60 6.48
CA PRO A 338 -35.67 24.71 5.93
C PRO A 338 -34.86 25.32 7.07
N ILE A 339 -33.54 25.40 6.92
CA ILE A 339 -32.69 26.18 7.82
C ILE A 339 -32.93 27.66 7.48
N THR A 340 -34.11 28.17 7.83
CA THR A 340 -34.46 29.59 7.76
C THR A 340 -33.85 30.30 8.97
N SER A 341 -32.58 30.65 8.86
CA SER A 341 -32.06 31.99 9.18
C SER A 341 -30.54 31.95 9.14
N ILE A 342 -29.96 32.35 8.01
CA ILE A 342 -28.59 32.85 8.00
C ILE A 342 -28.62 34.15 8.78
N ARG A 343 -28.15 34.10 10.03
CA ARG A 343 -28.02 35.27 10.90
C ARG A 343 -27.02 36.22 10.23
N PRO A 344 -27.33 37.52 10.04
CA PRO A 344 -26.41 38.45 9.40
C PRO A 344 -25.09 38.50 10.17
N VAL A 345 -24.00 38.31 9.42
CA VAL A 345 -22.62 38.37 9.88
C VAL A 345 -22.33 39.80 10.34
N GLY A 346 -22.55 40.08 11.62
CA GLY A 346 -22.32 41.40 12.19
C GLY A 346 -22.18 41.45 13.71
N GLN A 347 -22.36 40.33 14.42
CA GLN A 347 -22.08 40.28 15.86
C GLN A 347 -20.65 39.81 16.08
N SER A 348 -19.85 40.69 16.65
CA SER A 348 -18.52 40.39 17.20
C SER A 348 -18.67 39.21 18.16
N VAL A 349 -18.33 38.01 17.68
CA VAL A 349 -18.19 36.82 18.50
C VAL A 349 -16.99 37.10 19.38
N THR A 350 -17.26 37.44 20.64
CA THR A 350 -16.23 37.43 21.67
C THR A 350 -15.51 36.08 21.57
N PRO A 351 -14.17 36.07 21.41
CA PRO A 351 -13.44 34.83 21.20
C PRO A 351 -13.81 33.88 22.33
N PRO A 352 -14.21 32.63 22.02
CA PRO A 352 -14.61 31.69 23.04
C PRO A 352 -13.52 31.66 24.11
N PRO A 353 -13.88 31.68 25.40
CA PRO A 353 -12.90 31.67 26.48
C PRO A 353 -11.93 30.54 26.19
N LYS A 354 -10.63 30.86 26.12
CA LYS A 354 -9.53 29.90 25.92
C LYS A 354 -9.72 28.82 26.96
N LYS A 355 -10.45 27.76 26.61
CA LYS A 355 -10.62 26.61 27.48
C LYS A 355 -9.22 26.07 27.64
N THR A 356 -8.67 26.27 28.83
CA THR A 356 -7.53 25.58 29.41
C THR A 356 -7.86 24.10 29.62
N THR A 357 -8.58 23.47 28.68
CA THR A 357 -8.31 22.08 28.39
C THR A 357 -6.83 22.04 28.13
N LEU A 358 -6.15 21.19 28.90
CA LEU A 358 -4.85 20.60 28.68
C LEU A 358 -4.83 19.95 27.28
N ALA A 359 -5.05 20.78 26.27
CA ALA A 359 -4.93 20.50 24.88
C ALA A 359 -3.48 20.09 24.79
N ARG A 360 -3.33 18.80 24.57
CA ARG A 360 -2.11 18.10 24.23
C ARG A 360 -1.55 18.83 23.00
N ARG A 361 -0.95 20.01 23.20
CA ARG A 361 0.08 20.56 22.33
C ARG A 361 0.92 19.34 22.04
N SER A 362 1.09 18.98 20.77
CA SER A 362 2.17 18.05 20.45
C SER A 362 3.38 18.61 21.18
N PHE A 363 3.91 17.90 22.17
CA PHE A 363 5.02 18.37 23.02
C PHE A 363 6.33 18.50 22.22
N ILE A 364 6.20 18.52 20.89
CA ILE A 364 7.14 18.19 19.86
C ILE A 364 6.86 19.25 18.80
N SER A 365 7.82 20.16 18.60
CA SER A 365 7.78 21.12 17.50
C SER A 365 7.72 20.39 16.16
N SER A 366 7.30 21.09 15.10
CA SER A 366 7.33 20.56 13.71
C SER A 366 8.65 19.87 13.39
N ASP A 367 9.76 20.50 13.76
CA ASP A 367 11.12 20.03 13.51
C ASP A 367 11.42 18.72 14.22
N ILE A 368 10.97 18.55 15.47
CA ILE A 368 11.19 17.30 16.20
C ILE A 368 10.31 16.20 15.58
N ARG A 369 9.09 16.51 15.14
CA ARG A 369 8.21 15.54 14.46
C ARG A 369 8.83 15.06 13.15
N GLU A 370 9.42 15.97 12.37
CA GLU A 370 10.14 15.63 11.13
C GLU A 370 11.38 14.78 11.41
N ARG A 371 12.16 15.11 12.45
CA ARG A 371 13.30 14.29 12.88
C ARG A 371 12.89 12.91 13.35
N MET A 372 11.79 12.81 14.11
CA MET A 372 11.21 11.53 14.53
C MET A 372 10.65 10.73 13.36
N MET A 373 10.09 11.40 12.36
CA MET A 373 9.65 10.78 11.12
C MET A 373 10.83 10.18 10.37
N ALA A 374 11.87 10.97 10.13
CA ALA A 374 13.09 10.52 9.48
C ALA A 374 13.69 9.33 10.26
N LEU A 375 13.81 9.46 11.59
CA LEU A 375 14.34 8.37 12.41
C LEU A 375 13.49 7.10 12.28
N ASN A 376 12.16 7.19 12.32
CA ASN A 376 11.27 6.04 12.11
C ASN A 376 11.40 5.41 10.71
N LEU A 377 11.68 6.20 9.68
CA LEU A 377 11.86 5.70 8.33
C LEU A 377 13.19 4.96 8.15
N TYR A 378 14.27 5.47 8.75
CA TYR A 378 15.63 4.93 8.57
C TYR A 378 16.03 3.89 9.61
N LEU A 379 15.51 3.93 10.85
CA LEU A 379 15.85 3.00 11.93
C LEU A 379 15.59 1.51 11.62
N PRO A 380 14.58 1.13 10.83
CA PRO A 380 14.41 -0.26 10.40
C PRO A 380 15.61 -0.83 9.63
N ILE A 381 16.44 0.00 8.98
CA ILE A 381 17.63 -0.45 8.23
C ILE A 381 18.69 -1.04 9.17
N PRO A 382 19.30 -0.29 10.11
CA PRO A 382 20.26 -0.85 11.03
C PRO A 382 19.66 -1.95 11.90
N CYS A 383 18.38 -1.85 12.28
CA CYS A 383 17.71 -2.91 13.03
C CYS A 383 17.64 -4.23 12.23
N SER A 384 17.27 -4.16 10.95
CA SER A 384 17.24 -5.32 10.06
C SER A 384 18.63 -5.93 9.85
N LEU A 385 19.67 -5.11 9.74
CA LEU A 385 21.06 -5.57 9.64
C LEU A 385 21.50 -6.31 10.91
N LEU A 386 21.25 -5.72 12.08
CA LEU A 386 21.56 -6.35 13.38
C LEU A 386 20.78 -7.67 13.54
N LEU A 387 19.52 -7.71 13.11
CA LEU A 387 18.69 -8.91 13.16
C LEU A 387 19.20 -10.00 12.21
N ALA A 388 19.63 -9.65 11.00
CA ALA A 388 20.27 -10.57 10.08
C ALA A 388 21.56 -11.16 10.67
N LEU A 389 22.40 -10.31 11.27
CA LEU A 389 23.61 -10.74 11.98
C LEU A 389 23.28 -11.68 13.16
N LEU A 390 22.27 -11.35 13.96
CA LEU A 390 21.79 -12.19 15.06
C LEU A 390 21.33 -13.56 14.53
N ALA A 391 20.60 -13.59 13.42
CA ALA A 391 20.15 -14.83 12.80
C ALA A 391 21.33 -15.69 12.30
N LEU A 392 22.34 -15.08 11.68
CA LEU A 392 23.58 -15.74 11.27
C LEU A 392 24.35 -16.30 12.46
N ILE A 393 24.44 -15.56 13.57
CA ILE A 393 25.04 -16.02 14.82
C ILE A 393 24.33 -17.29 15.30
N PHE A 394 22.98 -17.30 15.34
CA PHE A 394 22.23 -18.51 15.68
C PHE A 394 22.45 -19.69 14.72
N LEU A 395 22.70 -19.43 13.43
CA LEU A 395 23.04 -20.49 12.47
C LEU A 395 24.42 -21.12 12.74
N VAL A 396 25.33 -20.41 13.41
CA VAL A 396 26.69 -20.89 13.71
C VAL A 396 26.77 -21.54 15.10
N ILE A 397 26.05 -21.02 16.11
CA ILE A 397 26.14 -21.46 17.53
C ILE A 397 25.34 -22.76 17.78
N GLY A 398 25.78 -23.88 17.20
CA GLY A 398 25.23 -25.21 17.52
C GLY A 398 23.91 -25.56 16.83
N SER A 399 23.49 -26.83 16.95
CA SER A 399 22.38 -27.38 16.17
C SER A 399 20.99 -26.87 16.61
N GLN A 400 20.76 -26.69 17.90
CA GLN A 400 19.48 -26.19 18.42
C GLN A 400 19.24 -24.71 18.06
N SER A 401 20.30 -23.91 18.02
CA SER A 401 20.27 -22.50 17.64
C SER A 401 19.95 -22.30 16.16
N LYS A 402 20.35 -23.23 15.27
CA LYS A 402 20.11 -23.11 13.82
C LYS A 402 18.64 -22.93 13.49
N GLN A 403 17.75 -23.61 14.21
CA GLN A 403 16.31 -23.42 14.04
C GLN A 403 15.89 -21.98 14.35
N ARG A 404 16.42 -21.37 15.42
CA ARG A 404 16.17 -19.96 15.76
C ARG A 404 16.67 -19.02 14.67
N GLY A 405 17.86 -19.27 14.12
CA GLY A 405 18.40 -18.52 12.99
C GLY A 405 17.50 -18.57 11.76
N LEU A 406 16.99 -19.75 11.39
CA LEU A 406 16.05 -19.90 10.28
C LEU A 406 14.70 -19.22 10.55
N ILE A 407 14.19 -19.28 11.78
CA ILE A 407 12.98 -18.54 12.19
C ILE A 407 13.21 -17.05 11.95
N LEU A 408 14.31 -16.49 12.47
CA LEU A 408 14.62 -15.06 12.35
C LEU A 408 14.81 -14.63 10.89
N LEU A 409 15.54 -15.40 10.08
CA LEU A 409 15.70 -15.08 8.64
C LEU A 409 14.35 -15.14 7.89
N THR A 410 13.48 -16.09 8.23
CA THR A 410 12.15 -16.18 7.59
C THR A 410 11.26 -15.02 7.98
N CYS A 411 11.19 -14.71 9.28
CA CYS A 411 10.42 -13.58 9.78
C CYS A 411 10.95 -12.26 9.20
N LEU A 412 12.27 -12.06 9.19
CA LEU A 412 12.90 -10.87 8.60
C LEU A 412 12.62 -10.76 7.10
N GLY A 413 12.87 -11.82 6.34
CA GLY A 413 12.67 -11.83 4.90
C GLY A 413 11.22 -11.57 4.50
N THR A 414 10.27 -12.11 5.27
CA THR A 414 8.84 -11.82 5.05
C THR A 414 8.48 -10.39 5.44
N SER A 415 8.94 -9.86 6.58
CA SER A 415 8.73 -8.44 6.96
C SER A 415 9.29 -7.47 5.92
N LEU A 416 10.49 -7.74 5.40
CA LEU A 416 11.18 -6.90 4.41
C LEU A 416 10.48 -6.88 3.04
N THR A 417 9.47 -7.70 2.78
CA THR A 417 8.70 -7.63 1.52
C THR A 417 7.92 -6.32 1.37
N LEU A 418 7.57 -5.65 2.48
CA LEU A 418 6.95 -4.33 2.48
C LEU A 418 7.96 -3.17 2.52
N PHE A 419 9.25 -3.48 2.72
CA PHE A 419 10.28 -2.46 2.83
C PHE A 419 10.41 -1.60 1.57
N PRO A 420 10.48 -2.18 0.34
CA PRO A 420 10.61 -1.36 -0.86
C PRO A 420 9.46 -0.37 -1.06
N GLN A 421 8.25 -0.77 -0.66
CA GLN A 421 7.06 0.06 -0.80
C GLN A 421 7.13 1.34 0.00
N TYR A 422 7.40 1.23 1.30
CA TYR A 422 7.48 2.43 2.12
C TYR A 422 8.81 3.16 1.88
N PHE A 423 9.92 2.46 1.71
CA PHE A 423 11.22 3.14 1.71
C PHE A 423 11.57 3.80 0.37
N PHE A 424 11.33 3.12 -0.76
CA PHE A 424 11.72 3.65 -2.07
C PHE A 424 10.57 4.36 -2.81
N TRP A 425 9.32 3.91 -2.62
CA TRP A 425 8.19 4.47 -3.39
C TRP A 425 7.40 5.52 -2.62
N ARG A 426 7.18 5.31 -1.32
CA ARG A 426 6.29 6.17 -0.50
C ARG A 426 6.81 6.27 0.94
N PRO A 427 7.85 7.07 1.22
CA PRO A 427 8.46 7.23 2.55
C PRO A 427 7.57 8.05 3.49
N ASP A 428 6.40 7.52 3.78
CA ASP A 428 5.40 8.09 4.66
C ASP A 428 5.02 7.11 5.78
N MET A 429 4.39 7.64 6.84
CA MET A 429 3.96 6.81 7.98
C MET A 429 2.93 5.76 7.61
N VAL A 430 2.18 6.00 6.55
CA VAL A 430 1.06 5.16 6.18
C VAL A 430 1.58 3.82 5.70
N HIS A 431 2.56 3.85 4.81
CA HIS A 431 3.21 2.64 4.31
C HIS A 431 4.18 2.04 5.33
N LEU A 432 4.85 2.88 6.14
CA LEU A 432 5.63 2.39 7.28
C LEU A 432 4.74 1.57 8.23
N SER A 433 3.50 1.99 8.45
CA SER A 433 2.60 1.27 9.36
C SER A 433 2.22 -0.14 8.89
N GLU A 434 2.11 -0.35 7.57
CA GLU A 434 1.89 -1.66 6.97
C GLU A 434 3.11 -2.58 7.22
N PHE A 435 4.32 -2.05 7.06
CA PHE A 435 5.58 -2.75 7.30
C PHE A 435 5.82 -3.07 8.79
N MET A 436 5.45 -2.16 9.68
CA MET A 436 5.72 -2.30 11.11
C MET A 436 4.92 -3.41 11.78
N VAL A 437 3.81 -3.86 11.18
CA VAL A 437 3.03 -5.00 11.70
C VAL A 437 3.84 -6.30 11.70
N PRO A 438 4.29 -6.84 10.54
CA PRO A 438 5.14 -8.02 10.54
C PRO A 438 6.51 -7.76 11.18
N MET A 439 7.08 -6.55 11.06
CA MET A 439 8.36 -6.24 11.71
C MET A 439 8.25 -6.31 13.24
N THR A 440 7.15 -5.85 13.85
CA THR A 440 6.92 -5.95 15.30
C THR A 440 6.96 -7.40 15.78
N ILE A 441 6.33 -8.32 15.05
CA ILE A 441 6.37 -9.77 15.35
C ILE A 441 7.82 -10.27 15.32
N THR A 442 8.56 -9.91 14.27
CA THR A 442 9.96 -10.29 14.06
C THR A 442 10.85 -9.76 15.18
N LEU A 443 10.71 -8.49 15.57
CA LEU A 443 11.47 -7.85 16.65
C LEU A 443 11.19 -8.52 17.99
N LEU A 444 9.93 -8.79 18.35
CA LEU A 444 9.60 -9.41 19.64
C LEU A 444 10.16 -10.84 19.77
N ILE A 445 10.14 -11.61 18.68
CA ILE A 445 10.78 -12.94 18.65
C ILE A 445 12.30 -12.81 18.78
N ALA A 446 12.90 -11.91 18.01
CA ALA A 446 14.34 -11.67 18.01
C ALA A 446 14.84 -11.17 19.38
N SER A 447 14.15 -10.22 20.00
CA SER A 447 14.45 -9.73 21.35
C SER A 447 14.37 -10.84 22.39
N THR A 448 13.40 -11.74 22.28
CA THR A 448 13.30 -12.89 23.19
C THR A 448 14.49 -13.84 23.03
N PHE A 449 14.85 -14.20 21.80
CA PHE A 449 16.02 -15.03 21.54
C PHE A 449 17.32 -14.35 21.94
N ALA A 450 17.45 -13.05 21.69
CA ALA A 450 18.60 -12.24 22.09
C ALA A 450 18.76 -12.20 23.61
N LEU A 451 17.68 -12.00 24.38
CA LEU A 451 17.72 -12.01 25.84
C LEU A 451 18.15 -13.37 26.40
N GLU A 452 17.64 -14.47 25.85
CA GLU A 452 18.06 -15.81 26.26
C GLU A 452 19.55 -16.06 25.97
N LEU A 453 20.03 -15.63 24.79
CA LEU A 453 21.44 -15.76 24.42
C LEU A 453 22.33 -14.83 25.26
N TRP A 454 21.85 -13.64 25.62
CA TRP A 454 22.58 -12.65 26.42
C TRP A 454 22.93 -13.21 27.80
N LEU A 455 22.01 -13.95 28.42
CA LEU A 455 22.23 -14.58 29.73
C LEU A 455 23.35 -15.63 29.71
N CYS A 456 23.57 -16.32 28.59
CA CYS A 456 24.47 -17.47 28.49
C CYS A 456 25.81 -17.19 27.79
N THR A 457 26.10 -15.94 27.38
CA THR A 457 27.26 -15.64 26.52
C THR A 457 28.28 -14.70 27.17
N GLY A 458 29.48 -14.63 26.57
CA GLY A 458 30.56 -13.74 27.02
C GLY A 458 30.34 -12.27 26.69
N ASN A 459 31.21 -11.41 27.22
CA ASN A 459 31.05 -9.95 27.23
C ASN A 459 30.87 -9.31 25.84
N LEU A 460 31.63 -9.75 24.83
CA LEU A 460 31.55 -9.17 23.48
C LEU A 460 30.16 -9.39 22.85
N LEU A 461 29.66 -10.62 22.91
CA LEU A 461 28.34 -10.96 22.37
C LEU A 461 27.23 -10.29 23.17
N ARG A 462 27.40 -10.15 24.50
CA ARG A 462 26.47 -9.36 25.33
C ARG A 462 26.37 -7.91 24.88
N ILE A 463 27.48 -7.25 24.52
CA ILE A 463 27.47 -5.88 23.99
C ILE A 463 26.66 -5.81 22.69
N PHE A 464 26.92 -6.70 21.73
CA PHE A 464 26.17 -6.77 20.48
C PHE A 464 24.66 -6.96 20.73
N LEU A 465 24.30 -7.90 21.60
CA LEU A 465 22.91 -8.19 21.94
C LEU A 465 22.24 -7.02 22.66
N SER A 466 22.95 -6.30 23.54
CA SER A 466 22.44 -5.08 24.17
C SER A 466 22.19 -3.97 23.14
N ILE A 467 23.09 -3.78 22.17
CA ILE A 467 22.90 -2.82 21.07
C ILE A 467 21.67 -3.20 20.26
N PHE A 468 21.52 -4.47 19.88
CA PHE A 468 20.33 -4.94 19.17
C PHE A 468 19.05 -4.68 19.96
N LEU A 469 19.01 -5.03 21.25
CA LEU A 469 17.84 -4.81 22.11
C LEU A 469 17.49 -3.33 22.25
N LEU A 470 18.50 -2.45 22.32
CA LEU A 470 18.30 -1.00 22.34
C LEU A 470 17.67 -0.51 21.03
N PHE A 471 18.18 -0.94 19.88
CA PHE A 471 17.64 -0.55 18.57
C PHE A 471 16.22 -1.07 18.35
N ALA A 472 15.96 -2.35 18.67
CA ALA A 472 14.63 -2.94 18.58
C ALA A 472 13.62 -2.25 19.50
N GLY A 473 14.03 -1.94 20.74
CA GLY A 473 13.20 -1.18 21.69
C GLY A 473 12.92 0.24 21.22
N ALA A 474 13.94 0.93 20.70
CA ALA A 474 13.80 2.27 20.14
C ALA A 474 12.86 2.28 18.92
N GLU A 475 12.98 1.32 18.01
CA GLU A 475 12.14 1.21 16.82
C GLU A 475 10.67 1.02 17.19
N LEU A 476 10.37 0.06 18.07
CA LEU A 476 9.00 -0.18 18.53
C LEU A 476 8.42 1.03 19.26
N LEU A 477 9.21 1.67 20.15
CA LEU A 477 8.75 2.80 20.94
C LEU A 477 8.51 4.04 20.07
N LEU A 478 9.47 4.42 19.22
CA LEU A 478 9.37 5.57 18.34
C LEU A 478 8.24 5.41 17.34
N TYR A 479 8.08 4.21 16.79
CA TYR A 479 6.99 3.92 15.88
C TYR A 479 5.65 4.02 16.59
N TYR A 480 5.51 3.44 17.79
CA TYR A 480 4.24 3.49 18.52
C TYR A 480 3.86 4.91 18.92
N ILE A 481 4.81 5.70 19.42
CA ILE A 481 4.60 7.12 19.77
C ILE A 481 4.16 7.91 18.54
N ASN A 482 4.93 7.83 17.44
CA ASN A 482 4.65 8.60 16.24
C ASN A 482 3.38 8.12 15.53
N GLY A 483 3.20 6.80 15.43
CA GLY A 483 2.02 6.16 14.84
C GLY A 483 0.72 6.52 15.57
N CYS A 484 0.73 6.62 16.90
CA CYS A 484 -0.45 7.05 17.66
C CYS A 484 -0.79 8.53 17.43
N GLN A 485 0.21 9.36 17.12
CA GLN A 485 0.08 10.79 16.88
C GLN A 485 -0.18 11.13 15.41
N SER A 486 0.13 10.22 14.48
CA SER A 486 -0.13 10.41 13.06
C SER A 486 -1.60 10.17 12.73
N GLN A 487 -2.22 11.13 12.03
CA GLN A 487 -3.57 10.96 11.50
C GLN A 487 -3.60 9.98 10.33
N SER A 488 -2.52 9.92 9.55
CA SER A 488 -2.45 9.16 8.30
C SER A 488 -2.33 7.64 8.53
N THR A 489 -1.86 7.22 9.70
CA THR A 489 -1.89 5.82 10.16
C THR A 489 -3.24 5.44 10.76
N GLY A 490 -4.21 6.36 10.84
CA GLY A 490 -5.43 6.13 11.61
C GLY A 490 -5.17 5.89 13.10
N GLY A 491 -4.14 6.54 13.65
CA GLY A 491 -3.89 6.55 15.09
C GLY A 491 -5.00 7.29 15.86
N ILE A 492 -4.86 7.37 17.19
CA ILE A 492 -5.81 8.08 18.07
C ILE A 492 -6.02 9.53 17.61
N ALA A 493 -5.00 10.14 17.01
CA ALA A 493 -5.03 11.49 16.44
C ALA A 493 -6.15 11.71 15.42
N ILE A 494 -6.61 10.69 14.67
CA ILE A 494 -7.71 10.86 13.71
C ILE A 494 -9.04 11.19 14.39
N SER A 495 -9.22 10.76 15.63
CA SER A 495 -10.44 11.03 16.41
C SER A 495 -10.35 12.35 17.19
N GLN A 496 -9.15 12.93 17.31
CA GLN A 496 -8.94 14.12 18.13
C GLN A 496 -9.56 15.34 17.46
N GLY A 497 -10.37 16.07 18.22
CA GLY A 497 -11.06 17.25 17.73
C GLY A 497 -12.23 16.96 16.78
N ARG A 498 -12.49 15.69 16.43
CA ARG A 498 -13.61 15.26 15.60
C ARG A 498 -14.81 14.85 16.45
N ASN A 499 -15.54 15.84 16.94
CA ASN A 499 -16.67 15.66 17.86
C ASN A 499 -18.00 16.17 17.31
N LEU A 500 -18.00 16.86 16.17
CA LEU A 500 -19.23 17.32 15.53
C LEU A 500 -19.72 16.28 14.53
N GLU A 501 -21.02 16.05 14.47
CA GLU A 501 -21.61 15.02 13.62
C GLU A 501 -22.12 15.64 12.31
N PHE A 502 -21.67 15.10 11.18
CA PHE A 502 -22.27 15.31 9.88
C PHE A 502 -23.21 14.14 9.57
N LYS A 503 -24.42 14.46 9.08
CA LYS A 503 -25.44 13.50 8.67
C LYS A 503 -25.92 13.83 7.26
N ALA A 504 -25.79 12.87 6.35
CA ALA A 504 -26.39 12.96 5.02
C ALA A 504 -27.73 12.21 4.95
N ALA A 505 -28.54 12.56 3.96
CA ALA A 505 -29.87 11.97 3.76
C ALA A 505 -29.84 10.44 3.52
N ASN A 506 -28.75 9.92 2.98
CA ASN A 506 -28.57 8.49 2.69
C ASN A 506 -27.98 7.69 3.87
N GLY A 507 -28.01 8.25 5.09
CA GLY A 507 -27.55 7.57 6.29
C GLY A 507 -26.03 7.54 6.46
N VAL A 508 -25.29 8.43 5.79
CA VAL A 508 -23.88 8.65 6.12
C VAL A 508 -23.79 9.45 7.41
N HIS A 509 -23.07 8.88 8.40
CA HIS A 509 -22.80 9.50 9.70
C HIS A 509 -21.29 9.53 9.95
N VAL A 510 -20.72 10.72 10.06
CA VAL A 510 -19.28 10.88 10.34
C VAL A 510 -19.05 11.98 11.37
N LYS A 511 -18.06 11.79 12.24
CA LYS A 511 -17.60 12.82 13.15
C LYS A 511 -16.46 13.59 12.51
N LEU A 512 -16.57 14.91 12.51
CA LEU A 512 -15.68 15.85 11.86
C LEU A 512 -15.21 16.92 12.85
N ALA A 513 -14.05 17.50 12.57
CA ALA A 513 -13.60 18.71 13.22
C ALA A 513 -14.45 19.92 12.76
N PRO A 514 -14.47 21.04 13.50
CA PRO A 514 -15.28 22.20 13.14
C PRO A 514 -15.06 22.72 11.72
N HIS A 515 -13.80 22.83 11.28
CA HIS A 515 -13.47 23.30 9.94
C HIS A 515 -13.82 22.26 8.85
N GLU A 516 -13.61 20.98 9.12
CA GLU A 516 -14.00 19.88 8.22
C GLU A 516 -15.52 19.83 8.06
N LEU A 517 -16.28 20.00 9.14
CA LEU A 517 -17.74 20.03 9.09
C LEU A 517 -18.22 21.19 8.23
N GLU A 518 -17.65 22.39 8.41
CA GLU A 518 -18.02 23.57 7.62
C GLU A 518 -17.82 23.30 6.12
N GLU A 519 -16.66 22.76 5.74
CA GLU A 519 -16.32 22.45 4.35
C GLU A 519 -17.20 21.33 3.77
N VAL A 520 -17.33 20.20 4.46
CA VAL A 520 -18.15 19.06 4.03
C VAL A 520 -19.62 19.46 3.93
N GLN A 521 -20.13 20.24 4.89
CA GLN A 521 -21.50 20.72 4.88
C GLN A 521 -21.74 21.67 3.72
N ALA A 522 -20.80 22.57 3.40
CA ALA A 522 -20.91 23.48 2.27
C ALA A 522 -20.94 22.71 0.94
N ILE A 523 -20.02 21.76 0.73
CA ILE A 523 -20.00 20.89 -0.47
C ILE A 523 -21.32 20.11 -0.57
N TYR A 524 -21.75 19.49 0.53
CA TYR A 524 -22.99 18.71 0.54
C TYR A 524 -24.22 19.57 0.19
N GLN A 525 -24.35 20.77 0.77
CA GLN A 525 -25.47 21.67 0.49
C GLN A 525 -25.43 22.16 -0.96
N SER A 526 -24.25 22.53 -1.46
CA SER A 526 -24.06 22.95 -2.86
C SER A 526 -24.52 21.86 -3.81
N VAL A 527 -24.12 20.61 -3.57
CA VAL A 527 -24.50 19.46 -4.40
C VAL A 527 -26.00 19.17 -4.30
N VAL A 528 -26.55 19.06 -3.09
CA VAL A 528 -27.96 18.66 -2.91
C VAL A 528 -28.92 19.74 -3.39
N THR A 529 -28.55 21.02 -3.30
CA THR A 529 -29.37 22.14 -3.80
C THR A 529 -29.42 22.15 -5.33
N HIS A 530 -28.29 21.89 -6.00
CA HIS A 530 -28.16 22.06 -7.45
C HIS A 530 -28.18 20.74 -8.24
N SER A 531 -28.53 19.60 -7.61
CA SER A 531 -28.63 18.32 -8.31
C SER A 531 -29.72 17.40 -7.75
N GLN A 532 -30.34 16.64 -8.64
CA GLN A 532 -31.34 15.61 -8.32
C GLN A 532 -30.70 14.21 -8.26
N PRO A 533 -31.32 13.25 -7.54
CA PRO A 533 -30.89 11.86 -7.57
C PRO A 533 -30.78 11.33 -9.01
N GLY A 534 -29.67 10.66 -9.33
CA GLY A 534 -29.37 10.16 -10.68
C GLY A 534 -28.63 11.14 -11.58
N GLU A 535 -28.56 12.43 -11.25
CA GLU A 535 -27.74 13.39 -11.99
C GLU A 535 -26.25 13.24 -11.64
N TYR A 536 -25.39 13.44 -12.63
CA TYR A 536 -23.96 13.28 -12.44
C TYR A 536 -23.36 14.41 -11.60
N VAL A 537 -22.56 14.02 -10.60
CA VAL A 537 -21.63 14.89 -9.88
C VAL A 537 -20.24 14.34 -10.12
N VAL A 538 -19.33 15.20 -10.58
CA VAL A 538 -17.96 14.80 -10.90
C VAL A 538 -16.97 15.60 -10.06
N CYS A 539 -15.85 14.95 -9.72
CA CYS A 539 -14.82 15.55 -8.89
C CYS A 539 -13.45 15.50 -9.58
N TYR A 540 -12.66 16.56 -9.41
CA TYR A 540 -11.28 16.65 -9.91
C TYR A 540 -10.30 17.08 -8.80
N PRO A 541 -9.32 16.23 -8.42
CA PRO A 541 -9.23 14.80 -8.73
C PRO A 541 -10.45 14.03 -8.20
N TYR A 542 -10.64 12.78 -8.65
CA TYR A 542 -11.83 12.01 -8.28
C TYR A 542 -11.89 11.78 -6.76
N ASN A 543 -12.97 12.29 -6.14
CA ASN A 543 -13.24 12.15 -4.72
C ASN A 543 -14.58 11.41 -4.51
N PRO A 544 -14.56 10.06 -4.44
CA PRO A 544 -15.78 9.27 -4.33
C PRO A 544 -16.56 9.52 -3.04
N GLU A 545 -15.95 10.13 -2.01
CA GLU A 545 -16.64 10.46 -0.76
C GLU A 545 -17.76 11.48 -1.01
N ILE A 546 -17.58 12.40 -1.95
CA ILE A 546 -18.59 13.41 -2.31
C ILE A 546 -19.79 12.72 -2.97
N ASN A 547 -19.56 11.86 -3.95
CA ASN A 547 -20.61 11.06 -4.59
C ASN A 547 -21.34 10.18 -3.58
N PHE A 548 -20.60 9.55 -2.68
CA PHE A 548 -21.16 8.69 -1.65
C PHE A 548 -21.99 9.47 -0.63
N MET A 549 -21.52 10.61 -0.11
CA MET A 549 -22.27 11.37 0.88
C MET A 549 -23.48 12.12 0.30
N THR A 550 -23.49 12.39 -1.01
CA THR A 550 -24.60 13.11 -1.67
C THR A 550 -25.57 12.18 -2.39
N ASP A 551 -25.28 10.88 -2.47
CA ASP A 551 -26.03 9.90 -3.26
C ASP A 551 -26.20 10.38 -4.73
N ARG A 552 -25.07 10.72 -5.36
CA ARG A 552 -25.00 11.17 -6.76
C ARG A 552 -24.00 10.32 -7.54
N PRO A 553 -24.38 9.80 -8.72
CA PRO A 553 -23.45 9.04 -9.54
C PRO A 553 -22.30 9.92 -10.07
N SER A 554 -21.15 9.29 -10.33
CA SER A 554 -20.06 9.86 -11.13
C SER A 554 -19.91 9.03 -12.40
N TYR A 555 -19.64 9.68 -13.53
CA TYR A 555 -19.23 8.99 -14.76
C TYR A 555 -17.72 8.69 -14.76
N ARG A 556 -16.92 9.43 -13.97
CA ARG A 556 -15.48 9.20 -13.80
C ARG A 556 -15.22 8.00 -12.91
N ARG A 557 -14.27 7.17 -13.33
CA ARG A 557 -13.88 5.92 -12.65
C ARG A 557 -12.40 5.87 -12.30
N ASP A 558 -11.62 6.81 -12.81
CA ASP A 558 -10.19 6.89 -12.55
C ASP A 558 -9.94 7.55 -11.20
N LEU A 559 -9.50 6.74 -10.23
CA LEU A 559 -9.30 7.14 -8.84
C LEU A 559 -8.15 8.12 -8.63
N TYR A 560 -7.20 8.19 -9.54
CA TYR A 560 -5.99 8.98 -9.36
C TYR A 560 -5.42 9.41 -10.71
N ILE A 561 -5.64 10.66 -11.09
CA ILE A 561 -5.00 11.30 -12.25
C ILE A 561 -4.42 12.63 -11.77
N ASP A 562 -3.17 12.88 -12.14
CA ASP A 562 -2.38 14.06 -11.79
C ASP A 562 -1.43 14.45 -12.96
N ASP A 563 -0.56 15.43 -12.72
CA ASP A 563 0.42 15.93 -13.69
C ASP A 563 1.42 14.87 -14.20
N ILE A 564 1.62 13.78 -13.45
CA ILE A 564 2.54 12.69 -13.79
C ILE A 564 1.83 11.59 -14.59
N THR A 565 0.58 11.29 -14.22
CA THR A 565 -0.16 10.14 -14.71
C THR A 565 -1.20 10.47 -15.77
N ALA A 566 -1.50 11.76 -15.98
CA ALA A 566 -2.45 12.20 -16.98
C ALA A 566 -2.03 11.80 -18.40
N PRO A 567 -2.95 11.24 -19.21
CA PRO A 567 -2.68 11.01 -20.62
C PRO A 567 -2.51 12.36 -21.34
N LYS A 568 -1.71 12.38 -22.42
CA LYS A 568 -1.43 13.62 -23.18
C LYS A 568 -2.68 14.34 -23.67
N ASN A 569 -3.75 13.61 -23.94
CA ASN A 569 -5.04 14.14 -24.40
C ASN A 569 -6.06 14.32 -23.25
N PHE A 570 -5.60 14.39 -21.99
CA PHE A 570 -6.48 14.50 -20.83
C PHE A 570 -7.48 15.65 -20.96
N ASN A 571 -7.03 16.87 -21.27
CA ASN A 571 -7.92 18.04 -21.33
C ASN A 571 -9.02 17.86 -22.38
N GLN A 572 -8.65 17.39 -23.57
CA GLN A 572 -9.61 17.12 -24.66
C GLN A 572 -10.63 16.05 -24.25
N ALA A 573 -10.18 14.97 -23.60
CA ALA A 573 -11.06 13.91 -23.13
C ALA A 573 -11.98 14.39 -22.00
N ALA A 574 -11.45 15.10 -21.01
CA ALA A 574 -12.21 15.59 -19.86
C ALA A 574 -13.26 16.62 -20.28
N ILE A 575 -12.91 17.58 -21.14
CA ILE A 575 -13.86 18.55 -21.69
C ILE A 575 -14.96 17.84 -22.48
N LYS A 576 -14.60 16.92 -23.38
CA LYS A 576 -15.57 16.13 -24.15
C LYS A 576 -16.51 15.34 -23.24
N GLU A 577 -16.01 14.77 -22.14
CA GLU A 577 -16.84 14.09 -21.15
C GLU A 577 -17.80 15.05 -20.42
N ILE A 578 -17.33 16.24 -20.02
CA ILE A 578 -18.18 17.28 -19.41
C ILE A 578 -19.29 17.69 -20.38
N GLU A 579 -18.96 17.85 -21.67
CA GLU A 579 -19.93 18.15 -22.73
C GLU A 579 -20.89 17.00 -23.00
N THR A 580 -20.45 15.75 -22.86
CA THR A 580 -21.28 14.58 -23.14
C THR A 580 -22.27 14.30 -22.00
N TYR A 581 -21.78 14.37 -20.75
CA TYR A 581 -22.55 13.95 -19.57
C TYR A 581 -23.23 15.11 -18.86
N HIS A 582 -22.84 16.36 -19.14
CA HIS A 582 -23.39 17.58 -18.56
C HIS A 582 -23.63 17.46 -17.04
N PRO A 583 -22.59 17.19 -16.22
CA PRO A 583 -22.75 17.03 -14.78
C PRO A 583 -23.49 18.23 -14.17
N ALA A 584 -24.36 17.97 -13.19
CA ALA A 584 -25.08 19.04 -12.51
C ALA A 584 -24.12 19.89 -11.66
N VAL A 585 -23.14 19.23 -11.02
CA VAL A 585 -22.13 19.86 -10.16
C VAL A 585 -20.75 19.27 -10.44
N ILE A 586 -19.75 20.15 -10.51
CA ILE A 586 -18.34 19.82 -10.61
C ILE A 586 -17.63 20.32 -9.35
N VAL A 587 -16.99 19.42 -8.60
CA VAL A 587 -16.19 19.77 -7.42
C VAL A 587 -14.72 19.63 -7.73
N ILE A 588 -13.94 20.69 -7.54
CA ILE A 588 -12.51 20.70 -7.74
C ILE A 588 -11.83 20.85 -6.38
N THR A 589 -10.93 19.91 -6.06
CA THR A 589 -10.01 20.00 -4.93
C THR A 589 -8.64 20.34 -5.49
N ASP A 590 -8.30 21.63 -5.52
CA ASP A 590 -7.11 22.18 -6.14
C ASP A 590 -5.87 22.13 -5.22
N TRP A 591 -5.65 21.00 -4.54
CA TRP A 591 -4.49 20.79 -3.69
C TRP A 591 -3.26 20.34 -4.50
N PRO A 592 -2.04 20.66 -4.05
CA PRO A 592 -0.82 20.19 -4.72
C PRO A 592 -0.62 18.71 -4.43
N ILE A 593 -1.23 17.84 -5.24
CA ILE A 593 -1.30 16.38 -5.01
C ILE A 593 0.08 15.71 -4.91
N ASN A 594 1.07 16.25 -5.63
CA ASN A 594 2.47 15.81 -5.59
C ASN A 594 3.36 16.75 -4.77
N GLY A 595 2.76 17.63 -3.94
CA GLY A 595 3.48 18.60 -3.11
C GLY A 595 4.09 19.77 -3.89
N THR A 596 3.83 19.87 -5.20
CA THR A 596 4.29 20.95 -6.07
C THR A 596 3.12 21.81 -6.54
N GLU A 597 3.36 23.09 -6.77
CA GLU A 597 2.31 23.98 -7.31
C GLU A 597 1.83 23.52 -8.68
N GLN A 598 2.73 22.97 -9.52
CA GLN A 598 2.42 22.41 -10.83
C GLN A 598 1.43 21.23 -10.77
N SER A 599 1.42 20.49 -9.66
CA SER A 599 0.52 19.36 -9.47
C SER A 599 -0.92 19.73 -9.10
N ARG A 600 -1.22 21.03 -8.95
CA ARG A 600 -2.60 21.51 -8.79
C ARG A 600 -3.39 21.34 -10.07
N PHE A 601 -4.67 20.97 -9.95
CA PHE A 601 -5.55 20.76 -11.10
C PHE A 601 -5.68 22.03 -11.97
N SER A 602 -5.72 23.20 -11.33
CA SER A 602 -5.72 24.49 -12.01
C SER A 602 -4.46 24.76 -12.85
N GLN A 603 -3.36 24.07 -12.58
CA GLN A 603 -2.09 24.21 -13.28
C GLN A 603 -1.91 23.15 -14.37
N TRP A 604 -1.90 21.86 -14.01
CA TRP A 604 -1.63 20.80 -15.00
C TRP A 604 -2.81 20.50 -15.92
N ALA A 605 -4.04 20.75 -15.47
CA ALA A 605 -5.26 20.64 -16.25
C ALA A 605 -5.91 22.01 -16.53
N ALA A 606 -5.07 23.05 -16.70
CA ALA A 606 -5.50 24.44 -16.84
C ALA A 606 -6.58 24.63 -17.92
N GLU A 607 -6.49 23.96 -19.07
CA GLU A 607 -7.50 24.05 -20.13
C GLU A 607 -8.87 23.53 -19.67
N THR A 608 -8.91 22.36 -19.00
CA THR A 608 -10.15 21.81 -18.43
C THR A 608 -10.70 22.72 -17.34
N TYR A 609 -9.81 23.24 -16.48
CA TYR A 609 -10.19 24.15 -15.41
C TYR A 609 -10.81 25.44 -15.95
N HIS A 610 -10.18 26.07 -16.95
CA HIS A 610 -10.73 27.26 -17.62
C HIS A 610 -12.04 26.98 -18.35
N TYR A 611 -12.18 25.81 -18.98
CA TYR A 611 -13.44 25.41 -19.59
C TYR A 611 -14.57 25.39 -18.55
N ILE A 612 -14.33 24.77 -17.38
CA ILE A 612 -15.31 24.71 -16.28
C ILE A 612 -15.66 26.12 -15.80
N GLN A 613 -14.67 26.98 -15.57
CA GLN A 613 -14.91 28.37 -15.15
C GLN A 613 -15.77 29.17 -16.13
N ASN A 614 -15.65 28.90 -17.43
CA ASN A 614 -16.39 29.63 -18.47
C ASN A 614 -17.80 29.08 -18.72
N HIS A 615 -18.06 27.82 -18.39
CA HIS A 615 -19.33 27.14 -18.72
C HIS A 615 -20.18 26.78 -17.50
N TYR A 616 -19.64 26.92 -16.29
CA TYR A 616 -20.32 26.65 -15.02
C TYR A 616 -20.24 27.86 -14.10
N THR A 617 -21.25 28.04 -13.26
CA THR A 617 -21.29 29.13 -12.28
C THR A 617 -20.62 28.69 -10.98
N ALA A 618 -19.76 29.53 -10.40
CA ALA A 618 -19.16 29.23 -9.10
C ALA A 618 -20.21 29.40 -7.98
N ASP A 619 -20.42 28.34 -7.19
CA ASP A 619 -21.37 28.32 -6.06
C ASP A 619 -20.65 28.44 -4.71
N TYR A 620 -19.53 27.72 -4.56
CA TYR A 620 -18.71 27.74 -3.34
C TYR A 620 -17.22 27.75 -3.67
N GLN A 621 -16.47 28.64 -3.00
CA GLN A 621 -15.02 28.69 -3.09
C GLN A 621 -14.40 28.97 -1.72
N LYS A 622 -13.62 28.02 -1.20
CA LYS A 622 -12.84 28.21 0.03
C LYS A 622 -11.56 27.40 0.00
N GLY A 623 -10.42 28.10 0.12
CA GLY A 623 -9.10 27.46 0.11
C GLY A 623 -8.87 26.68 -1.18
N ILE A 624 -8.70 25.37 -1.05
CA ILE A 624 -8.48 24.45 -2.18
C ILE A 624 -9.78 23.88 -2.77
N ILE A 625 -10.95 24.18 -2.22
CA ILE A 625 -12.22 23.60 -2.69
C ILE A 625 -12.99 24.62 -3.52
N HIS A 626 -13.26 24.27 -4.77
CA HIS A 626 -14.10 25.04 -5.69
C HIS A 626 -15.28 24.16 -6.14
N VAL A 627 -16.50 24.66 -6.01
CA VAL A 627 -17.73 23.98 -6.46
C VAL A 627 -18.37 24.82 -7.56
N PHE A 628 -18.58 24.18 -8.71
CA PHE A 628 -19.18 24.78 -9.89
C PHE A 628 -20.50 24.08 -10.21
N VAL A 629 -21.53 24.85 -10.51
CA VAL A 629 -22.88 24.37 -10.81
C VAL A 629 -23.25 24.68 -12.25
N ARG A 630 -24.03 23.79 -12.87
CA ARG A 630 -24.46 23.97 -14.25
C ARG A 630 -25.38 25.21 -14.34
N PRO A 631 -25.25 26.10 -15.34
CA PRO A 631 -25.95 27.41 -15.32
C PRO A 631 -27.48 27.37 -15.32
N ASP A 632 -28.10 26.23 -15.65
CA ASP A 632 -29.54 26.00 -15.64
C ASP A 632 -30.09 25.46 -14.31
N LYS A 633 -29.24 25.30 -13.27
CA LYS A 633 -29.59 24.69 -11.98
C LYS A 633 -29.92 25.67 -10.87
#